data_AF-A0A2T1CVA6-F1
#
_entry.id   AF-A0A2T1CVA6-F1
#
_cell.length_a   1.000
_cell.length_b   1.000
_cell.length_c   1.000
_cell.angle_alpha   90.00
_cell.angle_beta   90.00
_cell.angle_gamma   90.00
#
_symmetry.space_group_name_H-M   'P 1'
#
loop_
_entity.id
_entity.type
_entity.pdbx_description
1 polymer ?
#
loop_
_entity_poly.entity_id
_entity_poly.type
_entity_poly.pdbx_seq_one_letter_code
_entity_poly.pdbx_strand_id
1 'polypeptide(L)'
;MKIFRPILSLILVLATTLLVSCGGGAVSAPPTYTPEKLQKISTYRIPLDIARERIPELGQSIAKEDWVNADSFLHGPLGSIRRDLTYLSNTLLPEEQEPALNVAKDIFRHLENIDAAVSEKNYTVAINQYKEAVSDLDIYASLIPQTKQPENPAKQAMKEAENTFAGVKAEVEETIEQIVPNFDEKDNA
;
A
#
# COMPACT_ATOMS: atom_id res chain seq x y z
N MET A 1 21.21 20.68 63.23
CA MET A 1 20.88 21.20 61.88
C MET A 1 22.02 20.99 60.86
N LYS A 2 22.51 19.75 60.66
CA LYS A 2 23.58 19.45 59.65
C LYS A 2 23.19 18.39 58.60
N ILE A 3 22.07 17.70 58.79
CA ILE A 3 21.61 16.58 57.94
C ILE A 3 20.70 17.05 56.79
N PHE A 4 20.16 18.28 56.86
CA PHE A 4 19.30 18.84 55.80
C PHE A 4 20.08 19.30 54.55
N ARG A 5 21.38 19.58 54.70
CA ARG A 5 22.25 20.00 53.59
C ARG A 5 22.42 18.92 52.51
N PRO A 6 22.76 17.65 52.83
CA PRO A 6 22.90 16.61 51.81
C PRO A 6 21.57 16.20 51.17
N ILE A 7 20.46 16.23 51.92
CA ILE A 7 19.13 15.88 51.39
C ILE A 7 18.66 16.92 50.38
N LEU A 8 18.88 18.21 50.65
CA LEU A 8 18.53 19.28 49.72
C LEU A 8 19.35 19.20 48.43
N SER A 9 20.66 18.92 48.52
CA SER A 9 21.50 18.71 47.33
C SER A 9 21.06 17.51 46.50
N LEU A 10 20.65 16.41 47.14
CA LEU A 10 20.20 15.20 46.43
C LEU A 10 18.91 15.45 45.65
N ILE A 11 17.93 16.15 46.26
CA ILE A 11 16.67 16.52 45.59
C ILE A 11 16.94 17.48 44.42
N LEU A 12 17.87 18.42 44.59
CA LEU A 12 18.20 19.38 43.54
C LEU A 12 18.85 18.70 42.32
N VAL A 13 19.76 17.75 42.55
CA VAL A 13 20.38 16.96 41.47
C VAL A 13 19.35 16.08 40.76
N LEU A 14 18.41 15.51 41.50
CA LEU A 14 17.35 14.67 40.92
C LEU A 14 16.33 15.51 40.11
N ALA A 15 16.07 16.75 40.52
CA ALA A 15 15.22 17.67 39.78
C ALA A 15 15.88 18.15 38.48
N THR A 16 17.19 18.42 38.48
CA THR A 16 17.88 18.89 37.27
C THR A 16 18.08 17.80 36.22
N THR A 17 18.25 16.54 36.61
CA THR A 17 18.32 15.43 35.65
C THR A 17 16.97 15.16 34.96
N LEU A 18 15.86 15.33 35.68
CA LEU A 18 14.51 15.21 35.10
C LEU A 18 14.16 16.37 34.16
N LEU A 19 14.67 17.58 34.42
CA LEU A 19 14.42 18.77 33.58
C LEU A 19 15.21 18.77 32.26
N VAL A 20 16.44 18.25 32.24
CA VAL A 20 17.26 18.15 31.00
C VAL A 20 16.76 17.04 30.07
N SER A 21 16.04 16.05 30.59
CA SER A 21 15.52 14.92 29.80
C SER A 21 14.28 15.26 28.95
N CYS A 22 13.75 16.49 29.04
CA CYS A 22 12.62 16.96 28.23
C CYS A 22 13.05 17.99 27.16
N GLY A 23 14.30 17.87 26.68
CA GLY A 23 14.73 18.57 25.47
C GLY A 23 13.95 18.03 24.28
N GLY A 24 12.90 18.75 23.88
CA GLY A 24 12.12 18.46 22.68
C GLY A 24 13.04 18.20 21.50
N GLY A 25 12.99 16.97 20.97
CA GLY A 25 13.81 16.53 19.87
C GLY A 25 13.67 17.49 18.68
N ALA A 26 14.78 17.69 17.96
CA ALA A 26 14.81 18.48 16.74
C ALA A 26 13.63 18.08 15.84
N VAL A 27 12.93 19.09 15.31
CA VAL A 27 11.83 18.90 14.35
C VAL A 27 12.38 18.09 13.17
N SER A 28 12.04 16.82 13.12
CA SER A 28 12.36 15.95 11.98
C SER A 28 11.72 16.54 10.73
N ALA A 29 12.41 16.44 9.59
CA ALA A 29 11.80 16.74 8.31
C ALA A 29 10.46 15.98 8.17
N PRO A 30 9.48 16.54 7.42
CA PRO A 30 8.20 15.86 7.18
C PRO A 30 8.44 14.44 6.70
N PRO A 31 7.71 13.45 7.22
CA PRO A 31 7.94 12.06 6.87
C PRO A 31 7.63 11.87 5.38
N THR A 32 8.56 11.24 4.66
CA THR A 32 8.38 10.88 3.25
C THR A 32 8.37 9.37 3.09
N TYR A 33 7.79 8.88 2.00
CA TYR A 33 7.81 7.46 1.70
C TYR A 33 9.22 6.95 1.38
N THR A 34 9.71 6.00 2.19
CA THR A 34 10.92 5.24 1.86
C THR A 34 10.59 4.07 0.93
N PRO A 35 11.57 3.55 0.16
CA PRO A 35 11.36 2.37 -0.67
C PRO A 35 10.79 1.16 0.08
N GLU A 36 11.26 0.91 1.30
CA GLU A 36 10.80 -0.20 2.15
C GLU A 36 9.33 -0.01 2.56
N LYS A 37 8.95 1.24 2.85
CA LYS A 37 7.56 1.57 3.19
C LYS A 37 6.64 1.41 1.99
N LEU A 38 7.08 1.82 0.79
CA LEU A 38 6.34 1.60 -0.46
C LEU A 38 6.19 0.11 -0.79
N GLN A 39 7.22 -0.69 -0.55
CA GLN A 39 7.12 -2.14 -0.72
C GLN A 39 6.09 -2.75 0.24
N LYS A 40 6.08 -2.30 1.51
CA LYS A 40 5.10 -2.73 2.50
C LYS A 40 3.67 -2.34 2.08
N ILE A 41 3.48 -1.12 1.58
CA ILE A 41 2.20 -0.66 1.01
C ILE A 41 1.78 -1.55 -0.15
N SER A 42 2.68 -1.85 -1.09
CA SER A 42 2.37 -2.71 -2.23
C SER A 42 1.90 -4.09 -1.78
N THR A 43 2.46 -4.66 -0.73
CA THR A 43 2.02 -5.96 -0.19
C THR A 43 0.64 -5.87 0.43
N TYR A 44 0.38 -4.87 1.28
CA TYR A 44 -0.94 -4.71 1.92
C TYR A 44 -2.04 -4.20 0.98
N ARG A 45 -1.68 -3.70 -0.20
CA ARG A 45 -2.64 -3.29 -1.25
C ARG A 45 -3.27 -4.49 -1.97
N ILE A 46 -2.61 -5.65 -2.00
CA ILE A 46 -3.08 -6.83 -2.75
C ILE A 46 -4.53 -7.22 -2.36
N PRO A 47 -4.91 -7.34 -1.08
CA PRO A 47 -6.29 -7.67 -0.70
C PRO A 47 -7.31 -6.60 -1.12
N LEU A 48 -6.93 -5.32 -1.12
CA LEU A 48 -7.79 -4.23 -1.60
C LEU A 48 -8.07 -4.38 -3.10
N ASP A 49 -7.04 -4.63 -3.89
CA ASP A 49 -7.19 -4.78 -5.34
C ASP A 49 -8.05 -6.01 -5.69
N ILE A 50 -7.84 -7.15 -4.99
CA ILE A 50 -8.68 -8.35 -5.13
C ILE A 50 -10.13 -8.06 -4.74
N ALA A 51 -10.35 -7.34 -3.62
CA ALA A 51 -11.70 -6.97 -3.19
C ALA A 51 -12.40 -6.11 -4.24
N ARG A 52 -11.71 -5.11 -4.81
CA ARG A 52 -12.27 -4.24 -5.87
C ARG A 52 -12.55 -5.01 -7.17
N GLU A 53 -11.69 -5.95 -7.53
CA GLU A 53 -11.90 -6.81 -8.70
C GLU A 53 -13.14 -7.71 -8.54
N ARG A 54 -13.34 -8.27 -7.33
CA ARG A 54 -14.36 -9.30 -7.08
C ARG A 54 -15.67 -8.77 -6.52
N ILE A 55 -15.71 -7.57 -5.96
CA ILE A 55 -16.96 -7.01 -5.40
C ILE A 55 -18.14 -6.96 -6.40
N PRO A 56 -17.96 -6.89 -7.74
CA PRO A 56 -19.07 -7.09 -8.68
C PRO A 56 -19.78 -8.44 -8.56
N GLU A 57 -19.11 -9.51 -8.07
CA GLU A 57 -19.74 -10.80 -7.79
C GLU A 57 -20.83 -10.67 -6.71
N LEU A 58 -20.57 -9.92 -5.64
CA LEU A 58 -21.57 -9.62 -4.61
C LEU A 58 -22.77 -8.88 -5.19
N GLY A 59 -22.51 -7.86 -6.03
CA GLY A 59 -23.56 -7.11 -6.71
C GLY A 59 -24.43 -8.00 -7.59
N GLN A 60 -23.83 -8.96 -8.30
CA GLN A 60 -24.56 -9.94 -9.10
C GLN A 60 -25.42 -10.88 -8.25
N SER A 61 -24.90 -11.36 -7.10
CA SER A 61 -25.67 -12.19 -6.17
C SER A 61 -26.87 -11.44 -5.60
N ILE A 62 -26.68 -10.19 -5.15
CA ILE A 62 -27.77 -9.32 -4.67
C ILE A 62 -28.80 -9.07 -5.78
N ALA A 63 -28.35 -8.77 -7.00
CA ALA A 63 -29.23 -8.53 -8.14
C ALA A 63 -30.11 -9.73 -8.52
N LYS A 64 -29.64 -10.95 -8.25
CA LYS A 64 -30.37 -12.20 -8.47
C LYS A 64 -31.14 -12.68 -7.24
N GLU A 65 -31.11 -11.91 -6.14
CA GLU A 65 -31.64 -12.32 -4.83
C GLU A 65 -31.06 -13.67 -4.36
N ASP A 66 -29.82 -13.95 -4.75
CA ASP A 66 -29.09 -15.14 -4.35
C ASP A 66 -28.43 -14.92 -2.99
N TRP A 67 -29.27 -14.93 -1.94
CA TRP A 67 -28.88 -14.58 -0.58
C TRP A 67 -27.79 -15.51 -0.02
N VAL A 68 -27.79 -16.79 -0.40
CA VAL A 68 -26.80 -17.77 0.05
C VAL A 68 -25.42 -17.43 -0.50
N ASN A 69 -25.33 -17.09 -1.78
CA ASN A 69 -24.06 -16.70 -2.38
C ASN A 69 -23.62 -15.30 -1.92
N ALA A 70 -24.56 -14.38 -1.67
CA ALA A 70 -24.23 -13.06 -1.10
C ALA A 70 -23.62 -13.19 0.31
N ASP A 71 -24.25 -13.97 1.19
CA ASP A 71 -23.77 -14.29 2.55
C ASP A 71 -22.39 -14.96 2.52
N SER A 72 -22.24 -16.01 1.69
CA SER A 72 -20.97 -16.71 1.50
C SER A 72 -19.86 -15.77 1.00
N PHE A 73 -20.20 -14.80 0.14
CA PHE A 73 -19.24 -13.84 -0.38
C PHE A 73 -18.75 -12.85 0.69
N LEU A 74 -19.66 -12.36 1.54
CA LEU A 74 -19.35 -11.43 2.64
C LEU A 74 -18.40 -12.06 3.67
N HIS A 75 -18.65 -13.32 4.05
CA HIS A 75 -17.84 -14.01 5.06
C HIS A 75 -16.61 -14.75 4.51
N GLY A 76 -16.56 -15.02 3.21
CA GLY A 76 -15.42 -15.66 2.55
C GLY A 76 -14.48 -14.62 1.92
N PRO A 77 -14.64 -14.30 0.62
CA PRO A 77 -13.86 -13.30 -0.11
C PRO A 77 -13.64 -11.97 0.62
N LEU A 78 -14.66 -11.42 1.27
CA LEU A 78 -14.56 -10.14 2.00
C LEU A 78 -14.36 -10.30 3.51
N GLY A 79 -14.32 -11.54 4.03
CA GLY A 79 -14.33 -11.78 5.48
C GLY A 79 -13.12 -11.21 6.23
N SER A 80 -12.01 -10.99 5.54
CA SER A 80 -10.78 -10.38 6.10
C SER A 80 -10.63 -8.88 5.82
N ILE A 81 -11.51 -8.28 5.03
CA ILE A 81 -11.28 -6.94 4.46
C ILE A 81 -11.09 -5.87 5.53
N ARG A 82 -11.83 -5.95 6.65
CA ARG A 82 -11.68 -5.03 7.80
C ARG A 82 -10.24 -5.00 8.31
N ARG A 83 -9.65 -6.17 8.54
CA ARG A 83 -8.27 -6.28 9.04
C ARG A 83 -7.29 -5.75 7.99
N ASP A 84 -7.48 -6.17 6.75
CA ASP A 84 -6.53 -5.90 5.67
C ASP A 84 -6.47 -4.39 5.35
N LEU A 85 -7.62 -3.71 5.27
CA LEU A 85 -7.66 -2.25 5.11
C LEU A 85 -7.11 -1.51 6.34
N THR A 86 -7.35 -2.02 7.56
CA THR A 86 -6.76 -1.43 8.77
C THR A 86 -5.23 -1.50 8.72
N TYR A 87 -4.66 -2.62 8.29
CA TYR A 87 -3.21 -2.79 8.18
C TYR A 87 -2.61 -1.92 7.07
N LEU A 88 -3.29 -1.79 5.94
CA LEU A 88 -2.86 -0.90 4.87
C LEU A 88 -2.86 0.56 5.33
N SER A 89 -3.94 1.03 5.96
CA SER A 89 -4.02 2.41 6.47
C SER A 89 -2.92 2.73 7.49
N ASN A 90 -2.64 1.80 8.41
CA ASN A 90 -1.58 1.97 9.41
C ASN A 90 -0.16 1.93 8.82
N THR A 91 -0.02 1.54 7.54
CA THR A 91 1.25 1.56 6.82
C THR A 91 1.51 2.92 6.15
N LEU A 92 0.53 3.83 6.09
CA LEU A 92 0.69 5.15 5.47
C LEU A 92 1.54 6.12 6.33
N LEU A 93 1.81 7.32 5.81
CA LEU A 93 2.40 8.41 6.60
C LEU A 93 1.44 8.81 7.73
N PRO A 94 1.94 9.23 8.91
CA PRO A 94 1.10 9.53 10.08
C PRO A 94 -0.12 10.42 9.79
N GLU A 95 0.07 11.44 8.96
CA GLU A 95 -0.96 12.39 8.54
C GLU A 95 -2.00 11.81 7.57
N GLU A 96 -1.70 10.70 6.90
CA GLU A 96 -2.58 10.03 5.93
C GLU A 96 -3.35 8.85 6.56
N GLN A 97 -2.97 8.40 7.76
CA GLN A 97 -3.58 7.23 8.41
C GLN A 97 -5.04 7.47 8.79
N GLU A 98 -5.33 8.59 9.47
CA GLU A 98 -6.68 8.91 9.94
C GLU A 98 -7.69 9.04 8.79
N PRO A 99 -7.42 9.80 7.71
CA PRO A 99 -8.29 9.82 6.53
C PRO A 99 -8.57 8.43 5.97
N ALA A 100 -7.55 7.60 5.79
CA ALA A 100 -7.71 6.25 5.26
C ALA A 100 -8.49 5.34 6.22
N LEU A 101 -8.22 5.40 7.53
CA LEU A 101 -8.94 4.64 8.55
C LEU A 101 -10.42 5.02 8.60
N ASN A 102 -10.76 6.28 8.38
CA ASN A 102 -12.17 6.70 8.39
C ASN A 102 -12.93 6.12 7.20
N VAL A 103 -12.38 6.21 5.98
CA VAL A 103 -13.01 5.56 4.82
C VAL A 103 -13.07 4.03 4.99
N ALA A 104 -12.04 3.41 5.57
CA ALA A 104 -12.09 1.97 5.87
C ALA A 104 -13.21 1.58 6.86
N LYS A 105 -13.50 2.44 7.85
CA LYS A 105 -14.64 2.24 8.77
C LYS A 105 -15.97 2.39 8.04
N ASP A 106 -16.05 3.31 7.09
CA ASP A 106 -17.26 3.53 6.28
C ASP A 106 -17.55 2.31 5.40
N ILE A 107 -16.54 1.80 4.68
CA ILE A 107 -16.63 0.53 3.92
C ILE A 107 -17.17 -0.58 4.82
N PHE A 108 -16.57 -0.76 6.00
CA PHE A 108 -17.00 -1.82 6.91
C PHE A 108 -18.45 -1.67 7.37
N ARG A 109 -18.87 -0.46 7.74
CA ARG A 109 -20.26 -0.18 8.12
C ARG A 109 -21.22 -0.52 6.98
N HIS A 110 -20.87 -0.19 5.74
CA HIS A 110 -21.69 -0.55 4.59
C HIS A 110 -21.75 -2.07 4.40
N LEU A 111 -20.63 -2.79 4.54
CA LEU A 111 -20.61 -4.25 4.47
C LEU A 111 -21.46 -4.91 5.58
N GLU A 112 -21.41 -4.41 6.82
CA GLU A 112 -22.28 -4.88 7.91
C GLU A 112 -23.76 -4.64 7.60
N ASN A 113 -24.10 -3.50 7.01
CA ASN A 113 -25.48 -3.23 6.60
C ASN A 113 -25.93 -4.10 5.43
N ILE A 114 -25.04 -4.45 4.50
CA ILE A 114 -25.33 -5.43 3.44
C ILE A 114 -25.58 -6.79 4.08
N ASP A 115 -24.73 -7.21 5.01
CA ASP A 115 -24.85 -8.49 5.72
C ASP A 115 -26.20 -8.63 6.44
N ALA A 116 -26.58 -7.61 7.22
CA ALA A 116 -27.90 -7.55 7.85
C ALA A 116 -29.03 -7.61 6.82
N ALA A 117 -28.93 -6.84 5.74
CA ALA A 117 -29.94 -6.83 4.69
C ALA A 117 -30.03 -8.16 3.91
N VAL A 118 -28.91 -8.86 3.70
CA VAL A 118 -28.87 -10.20 3.08
C VAL A 118 -29.54 -11.21 3.99
N SER A 119 -29.28 -11.16 5.30
CA SER A 119 -29.94 -12.01 6.30
C SER A 119 -31.45 -11.81 6.32
N GLU A 120 -31.89 -10.55 6.22
CA GLU A 120 -33.30 -10.15 6.15
C GLU A 120 -33.94 -10.30 4.75
N LYS A 121 -33.15 -10.65 3.73
CA LYS A 121 -33.55 -10.70 2.31
C LYS A 121 -34.12 -9.37 1.78
N ASN A 122 -33.59 -8.27 2.29
CA ASN A 122 -34.00 -6.92 1.95
C ASN A 122 -33.18 -6.39 0.77
N TYR A 123 -33.65 -6.68 -0.44
CA TYR A 123 -33.00 -6.24 -1.69
C TYR A 123 -32.69 -4.75 -1.71
N THR A 124 -33.67 -3.90 -1.39
CA THR A 124 -33.53 -2.44 -1.49
C THR A 124 -32.41 -1.92 -0.61
N VAL A 125 -32.30 -2.41 0.62
CA VAL A 125 -31.20 -2.01 1.51
C VAL A 125 -29.87 -2.60 1.02
N ALA A 126 -29.84 -3.89 0.68
CA ALA A 126 -28.63 -4.56 0.23
C ALA A 126 -28.00 -3.88 -1.00
N ILE A 127 -28.80 -3.57 -2.04
CA ILE A 127 -28.29 -2.97 -3.27
C ILE A 127 -27.84 -1.51 -3.10
N ASN A 128 -28.48 -0.77 -2.18
CA ASN A 128 -28.06 0.60 -1.90
C ASN A 128 -26.76 0.63 -1.10
N GLN A 129 -26.65 -0.19 -0.04
CA GLN A 129 -25.43 -0.31 0.74
C GLN A 129 -24.26 -0.86 -0.09
N TYR A 130 -24.53 -1.77 -1.03
CA TYR A 130 -23.54 -2.23 -2.01
C TYR A 130 -22.94 -1.09 -2.84
N LYS A 131 -23.76 -0.16 -3.35
CA LYS A 131 -23.27 0.98 -4.13
C LYS A 131 -22.37 1.90 -3.30
N GLU A 132 -22.76 2.16 -2.06
CA GLU A 132 -21.94 2.96 -1.12
C GLU A 132 -20.60 2.26 -0.84
N ALA A 133 -20.62 0.95 -0.56
CA ALA A 133 -19.40 0.18 -0.33
C ALA A 133 -18.43 0.19 -1.54
N VAL A 134 -18.96 0.09 -2.77
CA VAL A 134 -18.15 0.20 -3.99
C VAL A 134 -17.55 1.59 -4.14
N SER A 135 -18.35 2.63 -3.91
CA SER A 135 -17.90 4.03 -3.94
C SER A 135 -16.77 4.27 -2.92
N ASP A 136 -16.95 3.81 -1.68
CA ASP A 136 -15.96 4.00 -0.63
C ASP A 136 -14.68 3.20 -0.88
N LEU A 137 -14.75 2.03 -1.51
CA LEU A 137 -13.57 1.28 -1.95
C LEU A 137 -12.75 2.05 -2.99
N ASP A 138 -13.40 2.75 -3.91
CA ASP A 138 -12.72 3.59 -4.90
C ASP A 138 -12.10 4.84 -4.26
N ILE A 139 -12.82 5.48 -3.33
CA ILE A 139 -12.30 6.59 -2.54
C ILE A 139 -11.07 6.11 -1.75
N TYR A 140 -11.17 5.00 -1.03
CA TYR A 140 -10.09 4.43 -0.25
C TYR A 140 -8.87 4.13 -1.13
N ALA A 141 -9.06 3.50 -2.29
CA ALA A 141 -7.98 3.20 -3.23
C ALA A 141 -7.28 4.44 -3.78
N SER A 142 -7.97 5.58 -3.85
CA SER A 142 -7.40 6.87 -4.26
C SER A 142 -6.52 7.50 -3.18
N LEU A 143 -6.75 7.19 -1.90
CA LEU A 143 -5.93 7.63 -0.77
C LEU A 143 -4.62 6.85 -0.64
N ILE A 144 -4.58 5.63 -1.19
CA ILE A 144 -3.38 4.80 -1.14
C ILE A 144 -2.40 5.24 -2.23
N PRO A 145 -1.15 5.61 -1.87
CA PRO A 145 -0.14 5.99 -2.84
C PRO A 145 -0.05 4.97 -3.98
N GLN A 146 0.02 5.48 -5.20
CA GLN A 146 0.22 4.65 -6.38
C GLN A 146 1.65 4.10 -6.34
N THR A 147 1.82 2.98 -5.64
CA THR A 147 3.00 2.15 -5.82
C THR A 147 2.87 1.60 -7.22
N LYS A 148 3.74 2.01 -8.15
CA LYS A 148 4.01 1.15 -9.31
C LYS A 148 4.29 -0.22 -8.70
N GLN A 149 3.50 -1.24 -9.06
CA GLN A 149 3.77 -2.59 -8.56
C GLN A 149 5.28 -2.81 -8.66
N PRO A 150 5.97 -3.34 -7.63
CA PRO A 150 7.34 -3.76 -7.83
C PRO A 150 7.30 -4.67 -9.05
N GLU A 151 7.93 -4.22 -10.15
CA GLU A 151 8.05 -5.01 -11.36
C GLU A 151 8.53 -6.37 -10.86
N ASN A 152 7.74 -7.44 -11.10
CA ASN A 152 8.06 -8.79 -10.64
C ASN A 152 9.58 -8.94 -10.71
N PRO A 153 10.31 -9.28 -9.63
CA PRO A 153 11.76 -9.30 -9.66
C PRO A 153 12.31 -10.08 -10.86
N ALA A 154 11.58 -11.09 -11.34
CA ALA A 154 11.86 -11.77 -12.59
C ALA A 154 11.67 -10.89 -13.84
N LYS A 155 10.61 -10.09 -13.96
CA LYS A 155 10.43 -9.10 -15.04
C LYS A 155 11.47 -7.97 -14.98
N GLN A 156 11.82 -7.50 -13.79
CA GLN A 156 12.86 -6.49 -13.64
C GLN A 156 14.23 -7.05 -14.02
N ALA A 157 14.57 -8.25 -13.53
CA ALA A 157 15.79 -8.96 -13.90
C ALA A 157 15.82 -9.29 -15.41
N MET A 158 14.69 -9.65 -16.01
CA MET A 158 14.60 -9.88 -17.46
C MET A 158 14.80 -8.60 -18.27
N LYS A 159 14.27 -7.47 -17.81
CA LYS A 159 14.44 -6.16 -18.46
C LYS A 159 15.88 -5.65 -18.32
N GLU A 160 16.49 -5.84 -17.15
CA GLU A 160 17.90 -5.54 -16.91
C GLU A 160 18.82 -6.46 -17.74
N ALA A 161 18.48 -7.74 -17.87
CA ALA A 161 19.16 -8.68 -18.75
C ALA A 161 19.03 -8.25 -20.23
N GLU A 162 17.83 -7.92 -20.69
CA GLU A 162 17.58 -7.49 -22.07
C GLU A 162 18.36 -6.21 -22.43
N ASN A 163 18.42 -5.24 -21.51
CA ASN A 163 19.20 -4.03 -21.68
C ASN A 163 20.71 -4.29 -21.71
N THR A 164 21.20 -5.22 -20.88
CA THR A 164 22.62 -5.60 -20.89
C THR A 164 23.00 -6.37 -22.16
N PHE A 165 22.15 -7.27 -22.66
CA PHE A 165 22.34 -7.93 -23.95
C PHE A 165 22.34 -6.92 -25.12
N ALA A 166 21.46 -5.93 -25.10
CA ALA A 166 21.43 -4.87 -26.11
C ALA A 166 22.71 -4.02 -26.10
N GLY A 167 23.22 -3.65 -24.92
CA GLY A 167 24.48 -2.92 -24.78
C GLY A 167 25.69 -3.72 -25.28
N VAL A 168 25.78 -5.00 -24.91
CA VAL A 168 26.85 -5.89 -25.39
C VAL A 168 26.80 -6.08 -26.90
N LYS A 169 25.60 -6.22 -27.48
CA LYS A 169 25.44 -6.33 -28.94
C LYS A 169 25.93 -5.08 -29.66
N ALA A 170 25.59 -3.90 -29.15
CA ALA A 170 26.03 -2.62 -29.73
C ALA A 170 27.56 -2.46 -29.65
N GLU A 171 28.17 -2.83 -28.52
CA GLU A 171 29.62 -2.78 -28.33
C GLU A 171 30.36 -3.76 -29.26
N VAL A 172 29.77 -4.94 -29.50
CA VAL A 172 30.32 -5.93 -30.44
C VAL A 172 30.17 -5.47 -31.89
N GLU A 173 29.05 -4.86 -32.28
CA GLU A 173 28.86 -4.30 -33.63
C GLU A 173 29.83 -3.15 -33.90
N GLU A 174 30.03 -2.25 -32.93
CA GLU A 174 31.02 -1.15 -33.02
C GLU A 174 32.46 -1.69 -33.13
N THR A 175 32.78 -2.75 -32.39
CA THR A 175 34.10 -3.41 -32.46
C THR A 175 34.32 -4.11 -33.80
N ILE A 176 33.28 -4.71 -34.38
CA ILE A 176 33.37 -5.37 -35.69
C ILE A 176 33.57 -4.32 -36.81
N GLU A 177 32.87 -3.18 -36.76
CA GLU A 177 33.09 -2.08 -37.72
C GLU A 177 34.51 -1.51 -37.65
N GLN A 178 35.14 -1.51 -36.48
CA GLN A 178 36.53 -1.07 -36.32
C GLN A 178 37.57 -2.09 -36.81
N ILE A 179 37.22 -3.37 -36.93
CA ILE A 179 38.14 -4.46 -37.29
C ILE A 179 38.06 -4.83 -38.78
N VAL A 180 36.94 -4.57 -39.48
CA VAL A 180 36.82 -4.83 -40.92
C VAL A 180 37.51 -3.71 -41.72
N PRO A 181 38.67 -3.94 -42.37
CA PRO A 181 39.23 -2.95 -43.28
C PRO A 181 38.34 -2.88 -44.53
N ASN A 182 38.17 -1.66 -45.05
CA ASN A 182 37.45 -1.39 -46.29
C ASN A 182 38.11 -2.13 -47.47
N PHE A 183 37.67 -3.35 -47.78
CA PHE A 183 38.07 -4.10 -48.97
C PHE A 183 37.27 -3.65 -50.19
N ASP A 184 37.41 -2.38 -50.56
CA ASP A 184 36.91 -1.87 -51.83
C ASP A 184 37.76 -0.68 -52.27
N GLU A 185 39.01 -0.94 -52.69
CA GLU A 185 39.61 -0.15 -53.77
C GLU A 185 40.85 -0.81 -54.37
N LYS A 186 40.86 -0.84 -55.71
CA LYS A 186 41.96 -1.14 -56.64
C LYS A 186 42.17 -2.61 -56.97
N ASP A 187 41.52 -3.03 -58.05
CA ASP A 187 42.23 -3.50 -59.25
C ASP A 187 41.31 -3.36 -60.48
N ASN A 188 41.55 -2.29 -61.24
CA ASN A 188 41.22 -2.21 -62.67
C ASN A 188 42.34 -1.39 -63.32
N ALA A 189 43.34 -2.11 -63.82
CA ALA A 189 44.29 -1.66 -64.82
C ALA A 189 44.02 -2.43 -66.11
#